data_AF-A0A9P5E377-F1
#
_entry.id   AF-A0A9P5E377-F1
#
_cell.length_a   1.000
_cell.length_b   1.000
_cell.length_c   1.000
_cell.angle_alpha   90.00
_cell.angle_beta   90.00
_cell.angle_gamma   90.00
#
_symmetry.space_group_name_H-M   'P 1'
#
loop_
_entity.id
_entity.type
_entity.pdbx_description
1 polymer ?
#
loop_
_entity_poly.entity_id
_entity_poly.type
_entity_poly.pdbx_seq_one_letter_code
_entity_poly.pdbx_strand_id
1 'polypeptide(L)'
;MPYFEHEDGVFHMTEIANPLFFSDLPPEKQDEAWKLVLGSQSQKSLSDVSDFINSDVTIPKTYGLCEKDQTVPPELREMLVQAGGFDKVEKLSSGHFPFVSIPEETAKLFAQIALR
;
A
#
# COMPACT_ATOMS: atom_id res chain seq x y z
N MET A 1 8.92 -14.46 0.48
CA MET A 1 9.21 -13.02 0.59
C MET A 1 10.09 -12.83 1.83
N PRO A 2 11.35 -12.40 1.70
CA PRO A 2 12.31 -12.34 2.82
C PRO A 2 12.07 -11.15 3.76
N TYR A 3 10.94 -10.46 3.66
CA TYR A 3 10.69 -9.18 4.35
C TYR A 3 10.15 -9.36 5.76
N PHE A 4 9.68 -10.56 6.10
CA PHE A 4 9.09 -10.86 7.39
C PHE A 4 9.47 -12.25 7.89
N GLU A 5 9.53 -12.37 9.20
CA GLU A 5 9.57 -13.62 9.94
C GLU A 5 8.14 -13.99 10.35
N HIS A 6 7.86 -15.29 10.46
CA HIS A 6 6.56 -15.80 10.83
C HIS A 6 6.66 -16.63 12.11
N GLU A 7 5.96 -16.21 13.15
CA GLU A 7 5.94 -16.85 14.47
C GLU A 7 4.49 -16.86 14.99
N ASP A 8 3.98 -18.04 15.37
CA ASP A 8 2.66 -18.23 16.00
C ASP A 8 1.48 -17.48 15.34
N GLY A 9 1.44 -17.43 14.01
CA GLY A 9 0.37 -16.75 13.26
C GLY A 9 0.53 -15.23 13.20
N VAL A 10 1.72 -14.71 13.46
CA VAL A 10 2.09 -13.29 13.39
C VAL A 10 3.23 -13.12 12.40
N PHE A 11 3.11 -12.14 11.52
CA PHE A 11 4.20 -11.69 10.66
C PHE A 11 4.94 -10.53 11.32
N HIS A 12 6.24 -10.71 11.54
CA HIS A 12 7.16 -9.72 12.07
C HIS A 12 8.00 -9.17 10.93
N MET A 13 7.82 -7.90 10.58
CA MET A 13 8.61 -7.21 9.58
C MET A 13 10.06 -7.11 10.02
N THR A 14 10.96 -7.41 9.10
CA THR A 14 12.40 -7.26 9.29
C THR A 14 12.88 -5.95 8.68
N GLU A 15 14.08 -5.51 9.07
CA GLU A 15 14.75 -4.31 8.52
C GLU A 15 14.90 -4.34 6.99
N ILE A 16 14.85 -5.52 6.36
CA ILE A 16 14.91 -5.67 4.89
C ILE A 16 13.71 -4.98 4.22
N ALA A 17 12.58 -4.83 4.91
CA ALA A 17 11.39 -4.18 4.37
C ALA A 17 11.49 -2.64 4.35
N ASN A 18 12.35 -2.04 5.19
CA ASN A 18 12.50 -0.57 5.30
C ASN A 18 12.71 0.12 3.94
N PRO A 19 13.74 -0.24 3.13
CA PRO A 19 13.97 0.41 1.84
C PRO A 19 12.88 0.14 0.80
N LEU A 20 11.98 -0.83 1.01
CA LEU A 20 10.85 -1.10 0.12
C LEU A 20 9.64 -0.26 0.50
N PHE A 21 9.35 -0.15 1.80
CA PHE A 21 8.24 0.62 2.36
C PHE A 21 8.39 2.10 2.06
N PHE A 22 9.62 2.60 2.13
CA PHE A 22 9.96 4.02 1.98
C PHE A 22 10.88 4.26 0.78
N SER A 23 10.68 3.50 -0.31
CA SER A 23 11.55 3.47 -1.49
C SER A 23 11.77 4.83 -2.19
N ASP A 24 10.89 5.79 -1.96
CA ASP A 24 10.93 7.14 -2.53
C ASP A 24 11.44 8.21 -1.56
N LEU A 25 11.86 7.82 -0.35
CA LEU A 25 12.51 8.71 0.62
C LEU A 25 14.04 8.57 0.58
N PRO A 26 14.80 9.63 0.92
CA PRO A 26 16.22 9.52 1.25
C PRO A 26 16.47 8.57 2.44
N PRO A 27 17.60 7.85 2.49
CA PRO A 27 17.87 6.84 3.53
C PRO A 27 17.68 7.35 4.97
N GLU A 28 18.12 8.57 5.28
CA GLU A 28 17.96 9.14 6.62
C GLU A 28 16.48 9.29 7.02
N LYS A 29 15.60 9.58 6.06
CA LYS A 29 14.16 9.69 6.29
C LYS A 29 13.46 8.33 6.30
N GLN A 30 14.01 7.34 5.59
CA GLN A 30 13.53 5.96 5.68
C GLN A 30 13.67 5.45 7.12
N ASP A 31 14.86 5.61 7.71
CA ASP A 31 15.13 5.18 9.09
C ASP A 31 14.29 5.93 10.13
N GLU A 32 14.00 7.22 9.91
CA GLU A 32 13.08 7.98 10.75
C GLU A 32 11.65 7.46 10.67
N ALA A 33 11.15 7.19 9.46
CA ALA A 33 9.81 6.66 9.25
C ALA A 33 9.68 5.22 9.77
N TRP A 34 10.72 4.40 9.63
CA TRP A 34 10.76 3.02 10.09
C TRP A 34 10.56 2.88 11.59
N LYS A 35 11.07 3.83 12.39
CA LYS A 35 10.86 3.86 13.86
C LYS A 35 9.39 3.98 14.27
N LEU A 36 8.51 4.41 13.37
CA LEU A 36 7.08 4.56 13.63
C LEU A 36 6.28 3.30 13.24
N VAL A 37 6.92 2.33 12.57
CA VAL A 37 6.28 1.09 12.14
C VAL A 37 6.12 0.17 13.35
N LEU A 38 4.89 -0.28 13.61
CA LEU A 38 4.60 -1.22 14.71
C LEU A 38 5.26 -2.59 14.54
N GLY A 39 5.73 -2.89 13.32
CA GLY A 39 6.61 -4.01 12.99
C GLY A 39 5.94 -5.39 12.95
N SER A 40 4.73 -5.57 13.49
CA SER A 40 4.07 -6.87 13.53
C SER A 40 2.58 -6.79 13.16
N GLN A 41 2.07 -7.82 12.47
CA GLN A 41 0.64 -7.96 12.18
C GLN A 41 0.21 -9.44 12.18
N SER A 42 -1.06 -9.72 12.48
CA SER A 42 -1.58 -11.09 12.41
C SER A 42 -1.55 -11.62 10.97
N GLN A 43 -1.11 -12.85 10.77
CA GLN A 43 -1.23 -13.57 9.49
C GLN A 43 -2.70 -13.71 9.07
N LYS A 44 -3.62 -13.80 10.03
CA LYS A 44 -5.04 -14.04 9.75
C LYS A 44 -5.63 -12.92 8.88
N SER A 45 -5.20 -11.66 9.03
CA SER A 45 -5.70 -10.55 8.19
C SER A 45 -5.38 -10.70 6.70
N LEU A 46 -4.37 -11.50 6.34
CA LEU A 46 -3.93 -11.74 4.96
C LEU A 46 -4.40 -13.08 4.39
N SER A 47 -4.88 -13.99 5.24
CA SER A 47 -5.22 -15.37 4.86
C SER A 47 -6.69 -15.71 5.05
N ASP A 48 -7.45 -14.87 5.77
CA ASP A 48 -8.89 -15.06 5.86
C ASP A 48 -9.56 -14.83 4.51
N VAL A 49 -10.56 -15.65 4.21
CA VAL A 49 -11.36 -15.51 3.01
C VAL A 49 -12.52 -14.57 3.32
N SER A 50 -12.61 -13.47 2.58
CA SER A 50 -13.73 -12.53 2.69
C SER A 50 -15.01 -13.13 2.13
N ASP A 51 -16.15 -12.85 2.77
CA ASP A 51 -17.49 -13.25 2.29
C ASP A 51 -17.91 -12.53 1.01
N PHE A 52 -17.21 -11.47 0.63
CA PHE A 52 -17.44 -10.69 -0.58
C PHE A 52 -16.11 -10.23 -1.19
N ILE A 53 -16.14 -9.93 -2.48
CA ILE A 53 -15.02 -9.40 -3.27
C ILE A 53 -15.32 -7.99 -3.79
N ASN A 54 -14.32 -7.31 -4.33
CA ASN A 54 -14.45 -5.92 -4.80
C ASN A 54 -15.59 -5.72 -5.83
N SER A 55 -15.89 -6.74 -6.66
CA SER A 55 -16.97 -6.66 -7.64
C SER A 55 -18.38 -6.72 -7.03
N ASP A 56 -18.52 -7.21 -5.79
CA ASP A 56 -19.81 -7.24 -5.09
C ASP A 56 -20.19 -5.85 -4.54
N VAL A 57 -19.20 -4.96 -4.41
CA VAL A 57 -19.37 -3.61 -3.87
C VAL A 57 -19.82 -2.67 -4.99
N THR A 58 -21.04 -2.16 -4.92
CA THR A 58 -21.65 -1.36 -5.99
C THR A 58 -21.41 0.15 -5.89
N ILE A 59 -20.80 0.64 -4.80
CA ILE A 59 -20.44 2.06 -4.69
C ILE A 59 -19.26 2.40 -5.62
N PRO A 60 -19.13 3.68 -6.05
CA PRO A 60 -17.98 4.11 -6.82
C PRO A 60 -16.66 3.87 -6.07
N LYS A 61 -15.65 3.36 -6.79
CA LYS A 61 -14.33 3.01 -6.25
C LYS A 61 -13.23 3.64 -7.12
N THR A 62 -12.27 4.28 -6.46
CA THR A 62 -11.06 4.78 -7.12
C THR A 62 -9.84 4.04 -6.58
N TYR A 63 -8.97 3.57 -7.46
CA TYR A 63 -7.68 2.97 -7.09
C TYR A 63 -6.58 4.02 -7.15
N GLY A 64 -5.88 4.25 -6.04
CA GLY A 64 -4.68 5.08 -5.99
C GLY A 64 -3.43 4.27 -6.32
N LEU A 65 -2.92 4.43 -7.54
CA LEU A 65 -1.70 3.75 -8.00
C LEU A 65 -0.46 4.58 -7.67
N CYS A 66 0.34 4.10 -6.73
CA CYS A 66 1.65 4.64 -6.43
C CYS A 66 2.69 4.08 -7.42
N GLU A 67 3.21 4.92 -8.31
CA GLU A 67 3.99 4.47 -9.47
C GLU A 67 5.36 3.89 -9.07
N LYS A 68 5.94 4.36 -7.96
CA LYS A 68 7.27 3.96 -7.45
C LYS A 68 7.18 2.95 -6.29
N ASP A 69 5.99 2.40 -6.03
CA ASP A 69 5.80 1.35 -5.04
C ASP A 69 6.65 0.11 -5.38
N GLN A 70 7.48 -0.31 -4.43
CA GLN A 70 8.33 -1.50 -4.53
C GLN A 70 7.88 -2.63 -3.60
N THR A 71 6.85 -2.42 -2.78
CA THR A 71 6.27 -3.45 -1.91
C THR A 71 5.34 -4.37 -2.69
N VAL A 72 4.66 -3.83 -3.71
CA VAL A 72 3.80 -4.57 -4.63
C VAL A 72 4.48 -4.67 -6.00
N PRO A 73 4.87 -5.88 -6.45
CA PRO A 73 5.48 -6.06 -7.77
C PRO A 73 4.61 -5.48 -8.91
N PRO A 74 5.21 -4.93 -9.98
CA PRO A 74 4.47 -4.35 -11.10
C PRO A 74 3.37 -5.27 -11.66
N GLU A 75 3.66 -6.55 -11.82
CA GLU A 75 2.71 -7.54 -12.35
C GLU A 75 1.49 -7.68 -11.45
N LEU A 76 1.70 -7.68 -10.13
CA LEU A 76 0.61 -7.76 -9.16
C LEU A 76 -0.20 -6.46 -9.13
N ARG A 77 0.43 -5.28 -9.30
CA ARG A 77 -0.28 -4.00 -9.39
C ARG A 77 -1.22 -3.98 -10.61
N GLU A 78 -0.76 -4.45 -11.77
CA GLU A 78 -1.58 -4.54 -12.97
C GLU A 78 -2.77 -5.50 -12.79
N MET A 79 -2.51 -6.66 -12.19
CA MET A 79 -3.57 -7.63 -11.85
C MET A 79 -4.61 -7.02 -10.91
N LEU A 80 -4.20 -6.29 -9.86
CA LEU A 80 -5.12 -5.64 -8.92
C LEU A 80 -5.99 -4.59 -9.62
N VAL A 81 -5.39 -3.75 -10.47
CA VAL A 81 -6.13 -2.73 -11.23
C VAL A 81 -7.17 -3.38 -12.17
N GLN A 82 -6.80 -4.46 -12.85
CA GLN A 82 -7.70 -5.16 -13.77
C GLN A 82 -8.82 -5.91 -13.03
N ALA A 83 -8.51 -6.57 -11.92
CA ALA A 83 -9.46 -7.38 -11.17
C ALA A 83 -10.38 -6.56 -10.25
N GLY A 84 -9.95 -5.36 -9.83
CA GLY A 84 -10.58 -4.62 -8.75
C GLY A 84 -11.86 -3.85 -9.10
N GLY A 85 -12.27 -3.83 -10.38
CA GLY A 85 -13.55 -3.23 -10.79
C GLY A 85 -13.68 -1.74 -10.41
N PHE A 86 -12.58 -0.99 -10.56
CA PHE A 86 -12.53 0.43 -10.21
C PHE A 86 -13.09 1.31 -11.32
N ASP A 87 -13.84 2.35 -10.96
CA ASP A 87 -14.35 3.36 -11.90
C ASP A 87 -13.22 4.23 -12.43
N LYS A 88 -12.17 4.41 -11.62
CA LYS A 88 -11.00 5.17 -11.99
C LYS A 88 -9.73 4.68 -11.31
N VAL A 89 -8.61 4.84 -12.01
CA VAL A 89 -7.26 4.70 -11.48
C VAL A 89 -6.60 6.07 -11.49
N GLU A 90 -6.24 6.57 -10.31
CA GLU A 90 -5.50 7.82 -10.14
C GLU A 90 -4.05 7.49 -9.82
N LYS A 91 -3.12 8.23 -10.42
CA LYS A 91 -1.69 7.95 -10.29
C LYS A 91 -1.03 8.96 -9.37
N LEU A 92 -0.14 8.48 -8.51
CA LEU A 92 0.70 9.26 -7.61
C LEU A 92 2.17 8.89 -7.88
N SER A 93 3.02 9.89 -8.06
CA SER A 93 4.47 9.68 -8.29
C SER A 93 5.22 9.40 -6.99
N SER A 94 4.71 8.46 -6.19
CA SER A 94 5.21 8.10 -4.86
C SER A 94 5.54 6.60 -4.76
N GLY A 95 6.26 6.26 -3.70
CA GLY A 95 6.39 4.92 -3.15
C GLY A 95 5.11 4.48 -2.43
N HIS A 96 5.22 3.45 -1.59
CA HIS A 96 4.06 2.75 -1.02
C HIS A 96 3.17 3.63 -0.13
N PHE A 97 3.76 4.58 0.59
CA PHE A 97 3.05 5.47 1.51
C PHE A 97 3.04 6.92 0.99
N PRO A 98 2.13 7.28 0.06
CA PRO A 98 2.11 8.61 -0.56
C PRO A 98 1.90 9.74 0.45
N PHE A 99 1.19 9.47 1.55
CA PHE A 99 0.95 10.42 2.64
C PHE A 99 2.19 10.71 3.49
N VAL A 100 3.30 9.97 3.32
CA VAL A 100 4.58 10.27 3.97
C VAL A 100 5.47 11.10 3.04
N SER A 101 5.55 10.74 1.76
CA SER A 101 6.48 11.39 0.82
C SER A 101 5.91 12.64 0.14
N ILE A 102 4.62 12.65 -0.20
CA ILE A 102 3.93 13.74 -0.90
C ILE A 102 2.56 14.07 -0.26
N PRO A 103 2.51 14.43 1.04
CA PRO A 103 1.25 14.58 1.79
C PRO A 103 0.28 15.60 1.19
N GLU A 104 0.76 16.74 0.69
CA GLU A 104 -0.10 17.78 0.11
C GLU A 104 -0.75 17.33 -1.20
N GLU A 105 0.02 16.65 -2.07
CA GLU A 105 -0.49 16.10 -3.33
C GLU A 105 -1.50 14.98 -3.08
N THR A 106 -1.20 14.12 -2.09
CA THR A 106 -2.09 13.04 -1.65
C THR A 106 -3.42 13.61 -1.14
N ALA A 107 -3.37 14.61 -0.27
CA ALA A 107 -4.56 15.25 0.28
C ALA A 107 -5.39 15.95 -0.80
N LYS A 108 -4.73 16.64 -1.75
CA LYS A 108 -5.40 17.28 -2.88
C LYS A 108 -6.11 16.26 -3.77
N LEU A 109 -5.47 15.13 -4.07
CA LEU A 109 -6.09 14.07 -4.85
C LEU A 109 -7.31 13.49 -4.12
N PHE A 110 -7.20 13.22 -2.82
CA PHE A 110 -8.33 12.70 -2.03
C PHE A 110 -9.50 13.68 -2.00
N ALA A 111 -9.25 14.98 -1.84
CA ALA A 111 -10.29 16.00 -1.93
C ALA A 111 -10.98 16.02 -3.31
N GLN A 112 -10.20 15.87 -4.39
CA GLN A 112 -10.76 15.79 -5.75
C GLN A 112 -11.59 14.52 -5.98
N ILE A 113 -11.21 13.39 -5.38
CA ILE A 113 -11.98 12.14 -5.46
C ILE A 113 -13.29 12.30 -4.68
N ALA A 114 -13.24 12.88 -3.48
CA ALA A 114 -14.40 13.03 -2.59
C ALA A 114 -15.48 14.00 -3.11
N LEU A 115 -15.11 14.94 -3.98
CA LEU A 115 -16.03 15.93 -4.56
C LEU A 115 -16.68 15.48 -5.89
N ARG A 116 -16.46 14.22 -6.30
CA ARG A 116 -17.03 13.67 -7.55
C ARG A 116 -18.40 13.07 -7.37
#